data_AF-A0ABD5UT72-F1
#
_entry.id   AF-A0ABD5UT72-F1
#
_cell.length_a   1.000
_cell.length_b   1.000
_cell.length_c   1.000
_cell.angle_alpha   90.00
_cell.angle_beta   90.00
_cell.angle_gamma   90.00
#
_symmetry.space_group_name_H-M   'P 1'
#
loop_
_entity.id
_entity.type
_entity.pdbx_description
1 polymer ?
#
loop_
_entity_poly.entity_id
_entity_poly.type
_entity_poly.pdbx_seq_one_letter_code
_entity_poly.pdbx_strand_id
1 'polypeptide(L)'
;MEDLEAELERARDLEIDALADAIESIGFECTRCGACCKGYYPDEEDPAETETADGSDDGIDGDAGGTATEDGIASDADTRDGGAGETDREPHTATVFPDEVRDLIEAANGDDLEGEVAEKEYDWRDVARPMPYGLSEDADGNPVGETFEWALQTDACGDCTFYREADGRGRCTVHDDRPLVCRTYPFSVALGGTSQPMGEAVDGSGMVRAHECEGLGRDIERADAESLAAALKRRAVRELEESIAVRDAYDPTVRAGTHGDGHDENDGGNDGEPRDVVVFDSEGPKRGDGTPIE
;
A
#
# COMPACT_ATOMS: atom_id res chain seq x y z
N MET A 1 -7.17 -9.49 -20.57
CA MET A 1 -6.37 -8.33 -20.15
C MET A 1 -6.44 -7.36 -21.30
N GLU A 2 -7.16 -6.26 -21.10
CA GLU A 2 -7.19 -5.18 -22.08
C GLU A 2 -5.84 -4.45 -22.02
N ASP A 3 -5.49 -3.73 -23.08
CA ASP A 3 -4.22 -3.00 -23.16
C ASP A 3 -4.25 -1.82 -22.17
N LEU A 4 -3.13 -1.53 -21.50
CA LEU A 4 -3.04 -0.44 -20.52
C LEU A 4 -3.42 0.91 -21.16
N GLU A 5 -3.09 1.07 -22.44
CA GLU A 5 -3.44 2.22 -23.26
C GLU A 5 -4.96 2.39 -23.44
N ALA A 6 -5.69 1.28 -23.62
CA ALA A 6 -7.14 1.31 -23.72
C ALA A 6 -7.79 1.62 -22.36
N GLU A 7 -7.19 1.14 -21.27
CA GLU A 7 -7.59 1.52 -19.91
C GLU A 7 -7.34 2.99 -19.63
N LEU A 8 -6.20 3.53 -20.07
CA LEU A 8 -5.86 4.94 -19.93
C LEU A 8 -6.83 5.83 -20.70
N GLU A 9 -7.23 5.43 -21.91
CA GLU A 9 -8.27 6.13 -22.68
C GLU A 9 -9.59 6.17 -21.89
N ARG A 10 -10.02 5.04 -21.34
CA ARG A 10 -11.24 4.99 -20.50
C ARG A 10 -11.14 5.81 -19.22
N ALA A 11 -9.98 5.82 -18.57
CA ALA A 11 -9.75 6.64 -17.38
C ALA A 11 -9.86 8.13 -17.70
N ARG A 12 -9.33 8.55 -18.86
CA ARG A 12 -9.44 9.93 -19.36
C ARG A 12 -10.87 10.32 -19.71
N ASP A 13 -11.69 9.36 -20.13
CA ASP A 13 -13.11 9.55 -20.46
C ASP A 13 -14.06 9.48 -19.26
N LEU A 14 -13.57 9.25 -18.03
CA LEU A 14 -14.42 9.27 -16.83
C LEU A 14 -15.07 10.64 -16.63
N GLU A 15 -16.38 10.68 -16.49
CA GLU A 15 -17.11 11.93 -16.22
C GLU A 15 -17.06 12.26 -14.73
N ILE A 16 -16.52 13.43 -14.37
CA ILE A 16 -16.39 13.86 -12.98
C ILE A 16 -17.76 13.94 -12.29
N ASP A 17 -18.77 14.47 -12.98
CA ASP A 17 -20.13 14.57 -12.43
C ASP A 17 -20.73 13.21 -12.08
N ALA A 18 -20.49 12.18 -12.91
CA ALA A 18 -20.98 10.83 -12.66
C ALA A 18 -20.24 10.15 -11.49
N LEU A 19 -18.94 10.41 -11.34
CA LEU A 19 -18.18 9.97 -10.18
C LEU A 19 -18.65 10.70 -8.90
N ALA A 20 -18.95 11.99 -8.99
CA ALA A 20 -19.47 12.78 -7.87
C ALA A 20 -20.86 12.29 -7.43
N ASP A 21 -21.77 12.01 -8.38
CA ASP A 21 -23.08 11.40 -8.09
C ASP A 21 -22.92 10.06 -7.34
N ALA A 22 -21.94 9.25 -7.76
CA ALA A 22 -21.65 7.97 -7.12
C ALA A 22 -21.09 8.15 -5.70
N ILE A 23 -20.16 9.09 -5.51
CA ILE A 23 -19.58 9.42 -4.19
C ILE A 23 -20.65 9.98 -3.24
N GLU A 24 -21.51 10.88 -3.69
CA GLU A 24 -22.64 11.40 -2.89
C GLU A 24 -23.62 10.30 -2.50
N SER A 25 -23.89 9.36 -3.42
CA SER A 25 -24.77 8.22 -3.15
C SER A 25 -24.20 7.27 -2.10
N ILE A 26 -22.88 7.10 -2.04
CA ILE A 26 -22.20 6.27 -1.02
C ILE A 26 -22.11 7.04 0.30
N GLY A 27 -21.84 8.35 0.24
CA GLY A 27 -21.64 9.21 1.39
C GLY A 27 -20.25 9.04 2.03
N PHE A 28 -19.58 10.16 2.32
CA PHE A 28 -18.27 10.14 2.96
C PHE A 28 -17.89 11.46 3.63
N GLU A 29 -17.38 11.37 4.85
CA GLU A 29 -16.71 12.48 5.52
C GLU A 29 -15.44 11.96 6.21
N CYS A 30 -14.27 12.52 5.86
CA CYS A 30 -13.02 12.16 6.53
C CYS A 30 -13.02 12.71 7.97
N THR A 31 -13.06 11.81 8.94
CA THR A 31 -13.04 12.12 10.38
C THR A 31 -11.64 12.41 10.95
N ARG A 32 -10.60 12.25 10.11
CA ARG A 32 -9.19 12.32 10.52
C ARG A 32 -8.85 11.35 11.66
N CYS A 33 -9.42 10.14 11.65
CA CYS A 33 -9.10 9.12 12.65
C CYS A 33 -7.66 8.61 12.58
N GLY A 34 -7.03 8.65 11.40
CA GLY A 34 -5.68 8.17 11.17
C GLY A 34 -5.55 6.67 10.95
N ALA A 35 -6.66 5.92 10.88
CA ALA A 35 -6.64 4.47 10.63
C ALA A 35 -5.93 4.11 9.32
N CYS A 36 -6.10 4.91 8.26
CA CYS A 36 -5.42 4.68 6.98
C CYS A 36 -3.91 4.99 7.00
N CYS A 37 -3.41 5.70 8.02
CA CYS A 37 -1.98 6.00 8.17
C CYS A 37 -1.26 4.95 9.01
N LYS A 38 -2.02 4.02 9.59
CA LYS A 38 -1.60 2.99 10.51
C LYS A 38 -1.42 1.70 9.69
N GLY A 39 -0.35 0.93 9.93
CA GLY A 39 -0.32 -0.48 9.49
C GLY A 39 -1.56 -1.23 10.00
N TYR A 40 -2.00 -2.25 9.25
CA TYR A 40 -3.22 -3.00 9.57
C TYR A 40 -2.88 -4.24 10.39
N TYR A 41 -3.71 -4.61 11.38
CA TYR A 41 -3.60 -5.93 12.01
C TYR A 41 -4.64 -6.85 11.36
N PRO A 42 -4.25 -7.77 10.47
CA PRO A 42 -5.14 -8.86 10.11
C PRO A 42 -5.39 -9.71 11.35
N ASP A 43 -6.65 -9.95 11.66
CA ASP A 43 -7.14 -10.92 12.65
C ASP A 43 -7.10 -10.55 14.16
N GLU A 44 -7.64 -9.40 14.55
CA GLU A 44 -8.42 -9.37 15.81
C GLU A 44 -9.87 -9.04 15.48
N GLU A 45 -10.73 -10.07 15.50
CA GLU A 45 -12.18 -9.87 15.63
C GLU A 45 -12.41 -8.94 16.83
N ASP A 46 -13.12 -7.83 16.59
CA ASP A 46 -13.41 -6.78 17.55
C ASP A 46 -13.79 -7.37 18.93
N PRO A 47 -13.01 -7.12 20.01
CA PRO A 47 -13.34 -7.65 21.33
C PRO A 47 -14.61 -7.01 21.94
N ALA A 48 -15.29 -6.11 21.24
CA ALA A 48 -16.54 -5.48 21.71
C ALA A 48 -17.78 -6.40 21.68
N GLU A 49 -17.73 -7.58 21.06
CA GLU A 49 -18.86 -8.52 21.03
C GLU A 49 -18.68 -9.66 22.04
N THR A 50 -18.42 -9.35 23.31
CA THR A 50 -18.59 -10.33 24.40
C THR A 50 -19.46 -9.82 25.56
N GLU A 51 -20.59 -10.51 25.69
CA GLU A 51 -21.36 -10.78 26.92
C GLU A 51 -22.49 -9.81 27.33
N THR A 52 -23.71 -10.14 26.90
CA THR A 52 -24.84 -10.27 27.86
C THR A 52 -25.70 -11.51 27.56
N ALA A 53 -25.50 -12.54 28.40
CA ALA A 53 -26.42 -13.55 28.94
C ALA A 53 -27.75 -13.89 28.21
N ASP A 54 -28.04 -15.19 28.02
CA ASP A 54 -28.71 -16.05 29.02
C ASP A 54 -28.89 -17.47 28.44
N GLY A 55 -28.75 -18.48 29.30
CA GLY A 55 -28.67 -19.88 28.92
C GLY A 55 -30.02 -20.58 28.77
N SER A 56 -29.95 -21.82 28.25
CA SER A 56 -30.62 -23.00 28.81
C SER A 56 -30.16 -24.25 28.05
N ASP A 57 -29.43 -25.08 28.80
CA ASP A 57 -29.44 -26.54 28.89
C ASP A 57 -30.51 -27.31 28.08
N ASP A 58 -30.09 -28.34 27.33
CA ASP A 58 -30.51 -29.74 27.53
C ASP A 58 -30.05 -30.68 26.39
N GLY A 59 -29.13 -31.60 26.73
CA GLY A 59 -29.11 -33.03 26.37
C GLY A 59 -29.10 -33.54 24.92
N ILE A 60 -28.16 -34.44 24.60
CA ILE A 60 -28.36 -35.91 24.51
C ILE A 60 -27.16 -36.60 23.81
N ASP A 61 -26.73 -37.70 24.43
CA ASP A 61 -25.74 -38.71 23.99
C ASP A 61 -26.08 -39.43 22.66
N GLY A 62 -25.05 -39.90 21.94
CA GLY A 62 -25.21 -40.77 20.78
C GLY A 62 -23.91 -41.40 20.26
N ASP A 63 -23.69 -42.64 20.68
CA ASP A 63 -22.54 -43.54 20.49
C ASP A 63 -22.35 -44.15 19.06
N ALA A 64 -21.07 -44.41 18.75
CA ALA A 64 -20.48 -45.47 17.90
C ALA A 64 -20.74 -45.62 16.38
N GLY A 65 -19.63 -45.83 15.64
CA GLY A 65 -19.56 -46.95 14.69
C GLY A 65 -18.70 -46.83 13.42
N GLY A 66 -17.39 -47.11 13.54
CA GLY A 66 -16.46 -47.82 12.61
C GLY A 66 -16.46 -47.54 11.08
N THR A 67 -15.33 -47.41 10.40
CA THR A 67 -14.35 -48.50 10.12
C THR A 67 -13.24 -47.95 9.22
N ALA A 68 -12.08 -48.57 9.35
CA ALA A 68 -10.81 -48.20 8.73
C ALA A 68 -10.70 -48.61 7.26
N THR A 69 -9.96 -47.81 6.49
CA THR A 69 -9.02 -48.31 5.47
C THR A 69 -7.74 -47.50 5.56
N GLU A 70 -6.65 -48.20 5.80
CA GLU A 70 -5.27 -47.72 5.80
C GLU A 70 -4.79 -47.49 4.37
N ASP A 71 -4.09 -46.40 4.11
CA ASP A 71 -2.88 -46.40 3.30
C ASP A 71 -2.11 -45.09 3.55
N GLY A 72 -0.96 -45.24 4.20
CA GLY A 72 -0.08 -44.15 4.58
C GLY A 72 0.72 -43.65 3.39
N ILE A 73 0.83 -42.33 3.29
CA ILE A 73 1.99 -41.66 2.72
C ILE A 73 2.45 -40.65 3.76
N ALA A 74 3.73 -40.78 4.11
CA ALA A 74 4.39 -40.06 5.16
C ALA A 74 4.42 -38.55 4.91
N SER A 75 4.32 -37.85 6.02
CA SER A 75 4.66 -36.45 6.27
C SER A 75 5.88 -35.96 5.50
N ASP A 76 5.67 -34.96 4.65
CA ASP A 76 6.58 -33.81 4.56
C ASP A 76 5.78 -32.59 5.04
N ALA A 77 5.77 -32.46 6.36
CA ALA A 77 5.62 -31.17 7.00
C ALA A 77 6.98 -30.49 6.82
N ASP A 78 7.08 -29.56 5.87
CA ASP A 78 8.20 -28.64 5.86
C ASP A 78 7.72 -27.21 5.64
N THR A 79 7.82 -26.48 6.75
CA THR A 79 7.98 -25.02 6.85
C THR A 79 6.88 -24.15 6.23
N ARG A 80 5.71 -24.15 6.88
CA ARG A 80 5.09 -22.85 7.20
C ARG A 80 6.05 -22.20 8.21
N ASP A 81 6.82 -21.23 7.73
CA ASP A 81 7.65 -20.40 8.58
C ASP A 81 6.74 -19.62 9.53
N GLY A 82 6.56 -20.21 10.72
CA GLY A 82 5.91 -19.58 11.85
C GLY A 82 6.95 -18.71 12.56
N GLY A 83 7.16 -17.52 12.02
CA GLY A 83 7.78 -16.41 12.74
C GLY A 83 6.77 -15.78 13.70
N ALA A 84 6.42 -16.48 14.78
CA ALA A 84 5.69 -15.87 15.88
C ALA A 84 6.62 -14.91 16.65
N GLY A 85 6.65 -13.64 16.25
CA GLY A 85 7.38 -12.56 16.90
C GLY A 85 6.82 -11.18 16.55
N GLU A 86 6.41 -10.43 17.58
CA GLU A 86 6.08 -8.98 17.60
C GLU A 86 5.01 -8.49 16.59
N THR A 87 3.74 -8.76 16.92
CA THR A 87 2.52 -8.13 16.36
C THR A 87 2.48 -8.08 14.83
N ASP A 88 1.92 -9.12 14.20
CA ASP A 88 1.85 -9.31 12.74
C ASP A 88 0.97 -8.24 12.09
N ARG A 89 1.53 -7.06 11.90
CA ARG A 89 0.89 -5.89 11.32
C ARG A 89 1.27 -5.86 9.85
N GLU A 90 0.29 -5.96 8.97
CA GLU A 90 0.49 -5.72 7.55
C GLU A 90 1.12 -4.33 7.35
N PRO A 91 2.19 -4.27 6.53
CA PRO A 91 2.92 -3.03 6.32
C PRO A 91 2.01 -1.99 5.67
N HIS A 92 2.17 -0.73 6.07
CA HIS A 92 1.48 0.37 5.41
C HIS A 92 2.02 0.57 3.98
N THR A 93 1.26 0.17 2.97
CA THR A 93 1.67 0.08 1.55
C THR A 93 1.06 1.17 0.66
N ALA A 94 0.72 2.33 1.22
CA ALA A 94 0.24 3.45 0.40
C ALA A 94 1.30 3.87 -0.63
N THR A 95 0.98 3.66 -1.91
CA THR A 95 1.86 3.94 -3.04
C THR A 95 2.07 5.44 -3.25
N VAL A 96 3.25 5.82 -3.73
CA VAL A 96 3.59 7.22 -4.02
C VAL A 96 4.40 7.28 -5.31
N PHE A 97 4.12 8.26 -6.17
CA PHE A 97 4.87 8.46 -7.42
C PHE A 97 6.07 9.39 -7.23
N PRO A 98 7.09 9.36 -8.11
CA PRO A 98 8.30 10.15 -7.93
C PRO A 98 8.08 11.67 -7.78
N ASP A 99 7.10 12.24 -8.49
CA ASP A 99 6.69 13.63 -8.33
C ASP A 99 6.02 13.89 -6.98
N GLU A 100 5.12 13.00 -6.56
CA GLU A 100 4.48 13.09 -5.24
C GLU A 100 5.49 12.98 -4.09
N VAL A 101 6.55 12.17 -4.24
CA VAL A 101 7.66 12.13 -3.25
C VAL A 101 8.32 13.51 -3.14
N ARG A 102 8.59 14.16 -4.26
CA ARG A 102 9.21 15.50 -4.27
C ARG A 102 8.28 16.57 -3.71
N ASP A 103 6.99 16.53 -4.05
CA ASP A 103 5.97 17.43 -3.48
C ASP A 103 5.87 17.27 -1.95
N LEU A 104 5.94 16.03 -1.45
CA LEU A 104 5.93 15.73 -0.02
C LEU A 104 7.21 16.18 0.69
N ILE A 105 8.38 16.04 0.06
CA ILE A 105 9.65 16.59 0.57
C ILE A 105 9.54 18.12 0.70
N GLU A 106 9.00 18.79 -0.33
CA GLU A 106 8.79 20.25 -0.29
C GLU A 106 7.84 20.65 0.83
N ALA A 107 6.69 19.97 0.94
CA ALA A 107 5.71 20.22 2.00
C ALA A 107 6.27 19.97 3.40
N ALA A 108 7.07 18.92 3.58
CA ALA A 108 7.69 18.58 4.86
C ALA A 108 8.81 19.54 5.27
N ASN A 109 9.50 20.15 4.30
CA ASN A 109 10.56 21.13 4.51
C ASN A 109 10.06 22.58 4.52
N GLY A 110 8.77 22.82 4.29
CA GLY A 110 8.17 24.15 4.25
C GLY A 110 8.17 24.87 5.61
N ASP A 111 8.22 26.20 5.56
CA ASP A 111 8.31 27.10 6.74
C ASP A 111 7.04 27.12 7.62
N ASP A 112 5.94 26.52 7.18
CA ASP A 112 4.61 26.62 7.82
C ASP A 112 4.33 25.53 8.88
N LEU A 113 5.29 24.65 9.18
CA LEU A 113 5.19 23.75 10.33
C LEU A 113 5.43 24.55 11.63
N GLU A 114 4.38 25.21 12.12
CA GLU A 114 4.36 25.87 13.43
C GLU A 114 4.61 24.86 14.56
N GLY A 115 5.87 24.65 14.93
CA GLY A 115 6.26 23.86 16.09
C GLY A 115 7.55 23.10 15.86
N GLU A 116 8.65 23.67 16.35
CA GLU A 116 10.02 23.13 16.30
C GLU A 116 10.55 22.98 14.87
N VAL A 117 11.52 23.84 14.51
CA VAL A 117 12.40 23.61 13.35
C VAL A 117 12.75 22.13 13.32
N ALA A 118 12.32 21.42 12.28
CA ALA A 118 12.83 20.08 12.04
C ALA A 118 14.35 20.23 11.97
N GLU A 119 15.08 19.67 12.94
CA GLU A 119 16.54 19.74 12.96
C GLU A 119 17.17 19.08 11.73
N LYS A 120 16.34 18.36 10.95
CA LYS A 120 16.69 17.61 9.74
C LYS A 120 15.78 18.04 8.57
N GLU A 121 16.41 18.36 7.45
CA GLU A 121 15.78 18.49 6.13
C GLU A 121 15.36 17.08 5.64
N TYR A 122 14.09 16.91 5.32
CA TYR A 122 13.56 15.68 4.74
C TYR A 122 14.23 15.40 3.41
N ASP A 123 14.69 14.17 3.23
CA ASP A 123 15.13 13.62 1.95
C ASP A 123 14.20 12.49 1.48
N TRP A 124 14.53 11.87 0.35
CA TRP A 124 13.75 10.77 -0.23
C TRP A 124 13.49 9.64 0.76
N ARG A 125 14.48 9.24 1.55
CA ARG A 125 14.38 8.12 2.49
C ARG A 125 13.51 8.46 3.70
N ASP A 126 13.32 9.75 3.98
CA ASP A 126 12.40 10.21 5.02
C ASP A 126 10.93 10.17 4.56
N VAL A 127 10.68 10.19 3.25
CA VAL A 127 9.33 10.29 2.65
C VAL A 127 8.87 9.00 2.00
N ALA A 128 9.75 8.27 1.33
CA ALA A 128 9.44 7.07 0.56
C ALA A 128 10.45 5.94 0.81
N ARG A 129 9.97 4.71 0.67
CA ARG A 129 10.80 3.49 0.66
C ARG A 129 10.41 2.59 -0.51
N PRO A 130 11.30 1.68 -0.95
CA PRO A 130 10.92 0.65 -1.91
C PRO A 130 9.69 -0.12 -1.43
N MET A 131 8.74 -0.39 -2.33
CA MET A 131 7.62 -1.26 -2.03
C MET A 131 8.16 -2.64 -1.59
N PRO A 132 7.75 -3.18 -0.42
CA PRO A 132 8.32 -4.42 0.11
C PRO A 132 8.04 -5.66 -0.76
N TYR A 133 6.98 -5.63 -1.57
CA TYR A 133 6.66 -6.74 -2.46
C TYR A 133 7.68 -6.87 -3.59
N GLY A 134 8.13 -8.11 -3.83
CA GLY A 134 9.17 -8.43 -4.81
C GLY A 134 10.60 -8.41 -4.25
N LEU A 135 10.77 -7.93 -3.02
CA LEU A 135 12.05 -7.93 -2.31
C LEU A 135 12.18 -9.17 -1.42
N SER A 136 13.41 -9.64 -1.24
CA SER A 136 13.78 -10.67 -0.27
C SER A 136 14.77 -10.06 0.74
N GLU A 137 15.03 -10.74 1.85
CA GLU A 137 16.04 -10.31 2.81
C GLU A 137 17.37 -11.04 2.57
N ASP A 138 18.49 -10.34 2.76
CA ASP A 138 19.81 -10.94 2.81
C ASP A 138 20.13 -11.54 4.20
N ALA A 139 21.36 -12.03 4.39
CA ALA A 139 21.79 -12.66 5.64
C ALA A 139 21.78 -11.71 6.85
N ASP A 140 21.82 -10.40 6.61
CA ASP A 140 21.80 -9.35 7.63
C ASP A 140 20.38 -8.76 7.81
N GLY A 141 19.38 -9.28 7.09
CA GLY A 141 18.00 -8.80 7.13
C GLY A 141 17.75 -7.54 6.29
N ASN A 142 18.67 -7.17 5.39
CA ASN A 142 18.45 -6.03 4.51
C ASN A 142 17.65 -6.44 3.27
N PRO A 143 16.73 -5.57 2.77
CA PRO A 143 16.01 -5.87 1.55
C PRO A 143 16.96 -5.89 0.35
N VAL A 144 16.79 -6.88 -0.52
CA VAL A 144 17.52 -7.10 -1.77
C VAL A 144 16.55 -7.49 -2.87
N GLY A 145 16.84 -7.10 -4.11
CA GLY A 145 16.01 -7.46 -5.28
C GLY A 145 15.51 -6.26 -6.07
N GLU A 146 14.39 -6.45 -6.77
CA GLU A 146 13.77 -5.40 -7.57
C GLU A 146 12.31 -5.22 -7.18
N THR A 147 11.83 -3.97 -7.27
CA THR A 147 10.42 -3.64 -7.12
C THR A 147 10.04 -2.54 -8.12
N PHE A 148 8.75 -2.29 -8.29
CA PHE A 148 8.20 -1.44 -9.36
C PHE A 148 7.49 -0.19 -8.83
N GLU A 149 7.47 -0.01 -7.51
CA GLU A 149 6.71 1.04 -6.85
C GLU A 149 7.45 1.56 -5.63
N TRP A 150 7.10 2.80 -5.24
CA TRP A 150 7.46 3.37 -3.96
C TRP A 150 6.26 3.32 -3.02
N ALA A 151 6.51 3.08 -1.74
CA ALA A 151 5.54 3.23 -0.67
C ALA A 151 5.93 4.40 0.23
N LEU A 152 4.93 5.08 0.81
CA LEU A 152 5.16 6.09 1.85
C LEU A 152 5.97 5.51 3.00
N GLN A 153 7.00 6.24 3.43
CA GLN A 153 7.87 5.84 4.52
C GLN A 153 7.11 5.67 5.83
N THR A 154 7.57 4.73 6.66
CA THR A 154 7.02 4.44 7.98
C THR A 154 8.04 4.69 9.07
N ASP A 155 7.55 4.96 10.28
CA ASP A 155 8.37 5.01 11.48
C ASP A 155 8.65 3.60 12.04
N ALA A 156 9.30 3.54 13.21
CA ALA A 156 9.64 2.28 13.88
C ALA A 156 8.41 1.48 14.35
N CYS A 157 7.23 2.10 14.42
CA CYS A 157 5.97 1.43 14.74
C CYS A 157 5.24 0.91 13.49
N GLY A 158 5.76 1.19 12.29
CA GLY A 158 5.11 0.85 11.03
C GLY A 158 3.99 1.81 10.62
N ASP A 159 3.86 2.95 11.31
CA ASP A 159 2.92 4.02 10.94
C ASP A 159 3.56 4.96 9.92
N CYS A 160 2.75 5.58 9.05
CA CYS A 160 3.23 6.57 8.09
C CYS A 160 4.07 7.65 8.79
N THR A 161 5.22 8.02 8.21
CA THR A 161 6.16 9.03 8.74
C THR A 161 5.51 10.40 9.02
N PHE A 162 4.40 10.72 8.36
CA PHE A 162 3.63 11.97 8.53
C PHE A 162 2.49 11.85 9.54
N TYR A 163 2.26 10.66 10.10
CA TYR A 163 1.26 10.44 11.13
C TYR A 163 1.75 11.03 12.46
N ARG A 164 0.91 11.82 13.10
CA ARG A 164 1.08 12.29 14.47
C ARG A 164 -0.19 12.01 15.23
N GLU A 165 -0.06 11.60 16.49
CA GLU A 165 -1.19 11.47 17.38
C GLU A 165 -1.15 12.58 18.43
N ALA A 166 -2.23 13.33 18.55
CA ALA A 166 -2.41 14.34 19.58
C ALA A 166 -3.79 14.18 20.20
N ASP A 167 -3.86 14.11 21.53
CA ASP A 167 -5.12 13.97 22.29
C ASP A 167 -5.99 12.77 21.84
N GLY A 168 -5.35 11.66 21.46
CA GLY A 168 -6.02 10.45 20.98
C GLY A 168 -6.64 10.58 19.58
N ARG A 169 -6.24 11.60 18.81
CA ARG A 169 -6.67 11.79 17.41
C ARG A 169 -5.47 11.79 16.47
N GLY A 170 -5.62 11.06 15.38
CA GLY A 170 -4.66 11.08 14.29
C GLY A 170 -4.63 12.41 13.54
N ARG A 171 -3.44 12.85 13.16
CA ARG A 171 -3.21 14.01 12.29
C ARG A 171 -2.13 13.69 11.28
N CYS A 172 -2.44 13.89 10.00
CA CYS A 172 -1.44 13.92 8.95
C CYS A 172 -0.78 15.31 8.93
N THR A 173 0.55 15.38 9.04
CA THR A 173 1.28 16.67 9.04
C THR A 173 1.27 17.37 7.68
N VAL A 174 1.11 16.60 6.60
CA VAL A 174 1.06 17.05 5.19
C VAL A 174 -0.34 16.86 4.60
N HIS A 175 -1.39 17.07 5.40
CA HIS A 175 -2.76 16.71 5.02
C HIS A 175 -3.22 17.31 3.68
N ASP A 176 -2.81 18.54 3.37
CA ASP A 176 -3.24 19.24 2.17
C ASP A 176 -2.42 18.80 0.94
N ASP A 177 -1.18 18.36 1.16
CA ASP A 177 -0.23 17.87 0.15
C ASP A 177 -0.19 16.34 0.03
N ARG A 178 -1.17 15.65 0.64
CA ARG A 178 -1.27 14.18 0.59
C ARG A 178 -1.21 13.65 -0.85
N PRO A 179 -0.52 12.52 -1.07
CA PRO A 179 -0.50 11.86 -2.37
C PRO A 179 -1.91 11.39 -2.76
N LEU A 180 -2.10 11.14 -4.05
CA LEU A 180 -3.38 10.79 -4.65
C LEU A 180 -4.01 9.57 -3.99
N VAL A 181 -3.23 8.55 -3.62
CA VAL A 181 -3.74 7.38 -2.89
C VAL A 181 -4.43 7.78 -1.58
N CYS A 182 -3.80 8.66 -0.79
CA CYS A 182 -4.31 9.10 0.49
C CYS A 182 -5.44 10.13 0.36
N ARG A 183 -5.41 10.97 -0.68
CA ARG A 183 -6.44 11.98 -0.95
C ARG A 183 -7.76 11.34 -1.43
N THR A 184 -7.67 10.22 -2.14
CA THR A 184 -8.83 9.55 -2.74
C THR A 184 -9.37 8.42 -1.90
N TYR A 185 -8.64 7.95 -0.89
CA TYR A 185 -9.14 6.98 0.09
C TYR A 185 -10.44 7.50 0.76
N PRO A 186 -11.49 6.66 0.88
CA PRO A 186 -11.50 5.21 0.68
C PRO A 186 -11.95 4.77 -0.71
N PHE A 187 -11.91 5.62 -1.72
CA PHE A 187 -12.45 5.32 -3.03
C PHE A 187 -11.41 4.84 -4.05
N SER A 188 -11.81 3.91 -4.90
CA SER A 188 -11.11 3.54 -6.14
C SER A 188 -12.08 3.47 -7.33
N VAL A 189 -11.56 3.36 -8.54
CA VAL A 189 -12.38 3.14 -9.76
C VAL A 189 -12.20 1.73 -10.30
N ALA A 190 -13.30 1.08 -10.66
CA ALA A 190 -13.31 -0.21 -11.32
C ALA A 190 -13.15 -0.05 -12.83
N LEU A 191 -11.91 0.13 -13.29
CA LEU A 191 -11.54 0.01 -14.70
C LEU A 191 -11.20 -1.47 -14.97
N GLY A 192 -11.83 -2.08 -15.98
CA GLY A 192 -11.98 -3.53 -16.19
C GLY A 192 -10.73 -4.43 -16.32
N GLY A 193 -9.57 -4.04 -15.82
CA GLY A 193 -8.35 -4.85 -15.81
C GLY A 193 -7.29 -4.51 -14.77
N THR A 194 -7.48 -3.50 -13.91
CA THR A 194 -6.52 -3.22 -12.82
C THR A 194 -6.87 -3.94 -11.53
N SER A 195 -5.82 -4.40 -10.84
CA SER A 195 -5.86 -4.91 -9.47
C SER A 195 -6.56 -3.90 -8.58
N GLN A 196 -7.66 -4.28 -7.91
CA GLN A 196 -8.30 -3.43 -6.93
C GLN A 196 -7.28 -3.20 -5.79
N PRO A 197 -6.85 -1.95 -5.54
CA PRO A 197 -5.64 -1.71 -4.76
C PRO A 197 -5.77 -1.97 -3.25
N MET A 198 -6.97 -2.16 -2.71
CA MET A 198 -7.19 -2.13 -1.24
C MET A 198 -8.26 -3.11 -0.74
N GLY A 199 -8.10 -4.40 -1.01
CA GLY A 199 -9.02 -5.41 -0.50
C GLY A 199 -10.38 -5.42 -1.22
N GLU A 200 -11.33 -6.18 -0.67
CA GLU A 200 -12.69 -6.25 -1.21
C GLU A 200 -13.45 -4.96 -0.89
N ALA A 201 -14.07 -4.37 -1.91
CA ALA A 201 -14.89 -3.18 -1.72
C ALA A 201 -16.10 -3.49 -0.82
N VAL A 202 -16.31 -2.67 0.21
CA VAL A 202 -17.43 -2.78 1.16
C VAL A 202 -18.71 -2.12 0.63
N ASP A 203 -18.59 -1.22 -0.34
CA ASP A 203 -19.71 -0.58 -1.05
C ASP A 203 -19.28 -0.14 -2.46
N GLY A 204 -20.24 0.21 -3.32
CA GLY A 204 -19.95 0.71 -4.66
C GLY A 204 -21.15 1.26 -5.40
N SER A 205 -20.91 2.28 -6.22
CA SER A 205 -21.90 2.91 -7.09
C SER A 205 -21.28 3.21 -8.45
N GLY A 206 -21.90 2.69 -9.52
CA GLY A 206 -21.34 2.79 -10.87
C GLY A 206 -19.92 2.24 -10.96
N MET A 207 -18.95 3.10 -11.32
CA MET A 207 -17.52 2.74 -11.39
C MET A 207 -16.78 2.98 -10.08
N VAL A 208 -17.37 3.67 -9.10
CA VAL A 208 -16.74 3.94 -7.80
C VAL A 208 -16.86 2.72 -6.90
N ARG A 209 -15.77 2.37 -6.22
CA ARG A 209 -15.69 1.36 -5.18
C ARG A 209 -15.24 2.03 -3.90
N ALA A 210 -15.83 1.65 -2.77
CA ALA A 210 -15.46 2.13 -1.46
C ALA A 210 -14.84 0.99 -0.65
N HIS A 211 -13.73 1.30 0.02
CA HIS A 211 -13.01 0.40 0.91
C HIS A 211 -13.32 0.72 2.36
N GLU A 212 -13.01 -0.21 3.26
CA GLU A 212 -13.35 -0.05 4.68
C GLU A 212 -12.84 1.28 5.24
N CYS A 213 -13.75 2.08 5.78
CA CYS A 213 -13.44 3.35 6.45
C CYS A 213 -14.63 3.80 7.30
N GLU A 214 -14.37 4.28 8.53
CA GLU A 214 -15.42 4.79 9.43
C GLU A 214 -16.13 6.08 8.94
N GLY A 215 -15.56 6.72 7.91
CA GLY A 215 -16.11 7.92 7.29
C GLY A 215 -17.27 7.65 6.33
N LEU A 216 -17.50 6.40 5.91
CA LEU A 216 -18.52 6.04 4.93
C LEU A 216 -19.95 6.22 5.48
N GLY A 217 -20.89 6.51 4.57
CA GLY A 217 -22.31 6.69 4.88
C GLY A 217 -22.67 8.05 5.50
N ARG A 218 -21.70 8.96 5.63
CA ARG A 218 -21.90 10.33 6.11
C ARG A 218 -22.28 11.25 4.95
N ASP A 219 -22.99 12.34 5.24
CA ASP A 219 -23.33 13.35 4.24
C ASP A 219 -22.06 14.04 3.71
N ILE A 220 -21.97 14.19 2.39
CA ILE A 220 -20.89 14.92 1.71
C ILE A 220 -21.51 16.08 0.91
N GLU A 221 -20.90 17.27 0.98
CA GLU A 221 -21.34 18.37 0.13
C GLU A 221 -20.98 18.11 -1.33
N ARG A 222 -21.84 18.53 -2.26
CA ARG A 222 -21.61 18.34 -3.71
C ARG A 222 -20.25 18.81 -4.17
N ALA A 223 -19.79 19.97 -3.69
CA ALA A 223 -18.49 20.53 -4.06
C ALA A 223 -17.31 19.65 -3.58
N ASP A 224 -17.45 19.03 -2.41
CA ASP A 224 -16.46 18.10 -1.87
C ASP A 224 -16.48 16.78 -2.65
N ALA A 225 -17.67 16.27 -3.01
CA ALA A 225 -17.82 15.10 -3.85
C ALA A 225 -17.21 15.31 -5.25
N GLU A 226 -17.42 16.48 -5.87
CA GLU A 226 -16.80 16.86 -7.15
C GLU A 226 -15.27 16.98 -7.05
N SER A 227 -14.77 17.54 -5.95
CA SER A 227 -13.34 17.63 -5.68
C SER A 227 -12.70 16.24 -5.52
N LEU A 228 -13.37 15.35 -4.79
CA LEU A 228 -12.93 13.96 -4.59
C LEU A 228 -13.02 13.15 -5.89
N ALA A 229 -14.08 13.32 -6.67
CA ALA A 229 -14.25 12.74 -8.00
C ALA A 229 -13.15 13.18 -8.97
N ALA A 230 -12.80 14.46 -8.98
CA ALA A 230 -11.71 14.98 -9.80
C ALA A 230 -10.36 14.41 -9.38
N ALA A 231 -10.10 14.29 -8.08
CA ALA A 231 -8.90 13.64 -7.55
C ALA A 231 -8.86 12.14 -7.90
N LEU A 232 -10.00 11.46 -7.82
CA LEU A 232 -10.14 10.04 -8.12
C LEU A 232 -9.89 9.74 -9.61
N LYS A 233 -10.45 10.56 -10.51
CA LYS A 233 -10.13 10.49 -11.94
C LYS A 233 -8.65 10.75 -12.19
N ARG A 234 -8.07 11.78 -11.56
CA ARG A 234 -6.65 12.12 -11.71
C ARG A 234 -5.76 10.95 -11.28
N ARG A 235 -6.07 10.33 -10.13
CA ARG A 235 -5.38 9.14 -9.63
C ARG A 235 -5.43 8.00 -10.65
N ALA A 236 -6.61 7.66 -11.16
CA ALA A 236 -6.77 6.57 -12.11
C ALA A 236 -5.93 6.78 -13.38
N VAL A 237 -5.92 8.01 -13.91
CA VAL A 237 -5.09 8.37 -15.07
C VAL A 237 -3.60 8.27 -14.72
N ARG A 238 -3.18 8.81 -13.57
CA ARG A 238 -1.79 8.82 -13.14
C ARG A 238 -1.26 7.40 -12.94
N GLU A 239 -1.99 6.54 -12.24
CA GLU A 239 -1.62 5.12 -12.02
C GLU A 239 -1.36 4.37 -13.34
N LEU A 240 -2.19 4.61 -14.35
CA LEU A 240 -2.04 3.99 -15.67
C LEU A 240 -0.87 4.58 -16.46
N GLU A 241 -0.66 5.90 -16.42
CA GLU A 241 0.50 6.55 -17.04
C GLU A 241 1.82 6.06 -16.44
N GLU A 242 1.86 5.93 -15.12
CA GLU A 242 3.01 5.41 -14.37
C GLU A 242 3.29 3.95 -14.71
N SER A 243 2.24 3.12 -14.75
CA SER A 243 2.35 1.70 -15.12
C SER A 243 2.87 1.52 -16.55
N ILE A 244 2.37 2.32 -17.51
CA ILE A 244 2.84 2.31 -18.89
C ILE A 244 4.31 2.76 -18.95
N ALA A 245 4.68 3.83 -18.24
CA ALA A 245 6.04 4.34 -18.23
C ALA A 245 7.03 3.31 -17.66
N VAL A 246 6.69 2.64 -16.56
CA VAL A 246 7.50 1.54 -16.00
C VAL A 246 7.65 0.41 -17.01
N ARG A 247 6.55 -0.06 -17.61
CA ARG A 247 6.57 -1.12 -18.63
C ARG A 247 7.49 -0.77 -19.80
N ASP A 248 7.42 0.47 -20.29
CA ASP A 248 8.15 0.92 -21.46
C ASP A 248 9.64 1.18 -21.17
N ALA A 249 9.98 1.57 -19.94
CA ALA A 249 11.35 1.84 -19.50
C ALA A 249 12.05 0.63 -18.85
N TYR A 250 11.31 -0.44 -18.51
CA TYR A 250 11.87 -1.59 -17.81
C TYR A 250 13.00 -2.25 -18.61
N ASP A 251 14.19 -2.28 -18.01
CA ASP A 251 15.35 -2.99 -18.52
C ASP A 251 15.83 -4.00 -17.46
N PRO A 252 15.58 -5.31 -17.63
CA PRO A 252 16.02 -6.33 -16.69
C PRO A 252 17.56 -6.43 -16.58
N THR A 253 18.30 -5.86 -17.53
CA THR A 253 19.77 -5.87 -17.50
C THR A 253 20.35 -4.88 -16.51
N VAL A 254 19.59 -3.86 -16.08
CA VAL A 254 20.06 -2.89 -15.08
C VAL A 254 20.40 -3.59 -13.77
N ARG A 255 19.55 -4.54 -13.33
CA ARG A 255 19.85 -5.40 -12.18
C ARG A 255 21.05 -6.33 -12.42
N ALA A 256 21.23 -6.79 -13.66
CA ALA A 256 22.39 -7.59 -14.03
C ALA A 256 23.68 -6.77 -14.13
N GLY A 257 23.58 -5.43 -14.28
CA GLY A 257 24.68 -4.48 -14.44
C GLY A 257 25.05 -3.72 -13.16
N THR A 258 24.23 -3.74 -12.11
CA THR A 258 24.69 -3.37 -10.74
C THR A 258 25.72 -4.37 -10.19
N HIS A 259 26.04 -5.40 -10.96
CA HIS A 259 27.19 -6.26 -10.76
C HIS A 259 28.42 -5.43 -11.11
N GLY A 260 29.35 -5.28 -10.16
CA GLY A 260 30.70 -4.93 -10.57
C GLY A 260 31.19 -5.99 -11.56
N ASP A 261 31.50 -5.63 -12.80
CA ASP A 261 32.17 -6.47 -13.81
C ASP A 261 33.63 -6.83 -13.39
N GLY A 262 33.89 -7.00 -12.10
CA GLY A 262 35.13 -7.49 -11.54
C GLY A 262 35.16 -8.99 -11.57
N HIS A 263 35.21 -9.59 -12.76
CA HIS A 263 35.67 -10.96 -12.90
C HIS A 263 37.19 -10.97 -12.67
N ASP A 264 37.63 -10.83 -11.41
CA ASP A 264 39.00 -11.14 -11.02
C ASP A 264 39.09 -12.67 -10.92
N GLU A 265 39.72 -13.28 -11.92
CA GLU A 265 39.89 -14.73 -12.05
C GLU A 265 40.72 -15.37 -10.90
N ASN A 266 41.11 -14.60 -9.88
CA ASN A 266 41.82 -15.07 -8.69
C ASN A 266 41.05 -14.95 -7.37
N ASP A 267 39.83 -14.42 -7.34
CA ASP A 267 39.05 -14.41 -6.11
C ASP A 267 38.14 -15.64 -6.07
N GLY A 268 38.45 -16.55 -5.15
CA GLY A 268 37.74 -17.81 -5.02
C GLY A 268 36.30 -17.58 -4.64
N GLY A 269 35.40 -17.63 -5.63
CA GLY A 269 33.95 -17.80 -5.49
C GLY A 269 33.33 -17.00 -4.35
N ASN A 270 33.05 -15.72 -4.58
CA ASN A 270 31.97 -15.05 -3.87
C ASN A 270 30.79 -14.86 -4.83
N ASP A 271 30.03 -15.94 -5.01
CA ASP A 271 28.74 -16.02 -5.67
C ASP A 271 27.60 -15.39 -4.83
N GLY A 272 27.91 -14.44 -3.94
CA GLY A 272 27.00 -13.98 -2.90
C GLY A 272 27.22 -12.56 -2.37
N GLU A 273 27.54 -11.57 -3.21
CA GLU A 273 27.31 -10.18 -2.78
C GLU A 273 25.80 -9.88 -2.80
N PRO A 274 25.25 -9.25 -1.73
CA PRO A 274 23.85 -8.88 -1.68
C PRO A 274 23.52 -7.90 -2.80
N ARG A 275 22.43 -8.17 -3.50
CA ARG A 275 21.97 -7.36 -4.62
C ARG A 275 21.20 -6.17 -4.06
N ASP A 276 21.82 -4.99 -4.03
CA ASP A 276 21.15 -3.75 -3.63
C ASP A 276 19.77 -3.63 -4.28
N VAL A 277 18.82 -3.03 -3.55
CA VAL A 277 17.47 -2.79 -4.06
C VAL A 277 17.51 -1.88 -5.28
N VAL A 278 16.86 -2.33 -6.34
CA VAL A 278 16.55 -1.51 -7.51
C VAL A 278 15.04 -1.26 -7.56
N VAL A 279 14.65 0.01 -7.64
CA VAL A 279 13.26 0.42 -7.87
C VAL A 279 13.11 0.88 -9.30
N PHE A 280 12.22 0.26 -10.07
CA PHE A 280 11.84 0.69 -11.41
C PHE A 280 10.56 1.51 -11.33
N ASP A 281 10.67 2.83 -11.40
CA ASP A 281 9.51 3.72 -11.49
C ASP A 281 9.39 4.34 -12.90
N SER A 282 8.42 5.23 -13.08
CA SER A 282 8.13 5.90 -14.36
C SER A 282 9.27 6.76 -14.92
N GLU A 283 10.26 7.11 -14.10
CA GLU A 283 11.43 7.89 -14.48
C GLU A 283 12.67 7.01 -14.69
N GLY A 284 12.53 5.68 -14.60
CA GLY A 284 13.59 4.71 -14.78
C GLY A 284 14.19 4.19 -13.46
N PRO A 285 15.21 3.33 -13.54
CA PRO A 285 15.76 2.60 -12.40
C PRO A 285 16.42 3.53 -11.38
N LYS A 286 16.17 3.26 -10.09
CA LYS A 286 16.74 3.98 -8.94
C LYS A 286 17.26 3.01 -7.89
N ARG A 287 18.20 3.48 -7.10
CA ARG A 287 18.58 2.84 -5.83
C ARG A 287 17.45 3.03 -4.81
N GLY A 288 17.47 2.26 -3.73
CA GLY A 288 16.48 2.36 -2.66
C GLY A 288 16.42 3.72 -1.94
N ASP A 289 17.34 4.65 -2.21
CA ASP A 289 17.32 6.04 -1.74
C ASP A 289 16.78 7.05 -2.76
N GLY A 290 16.26 6.59 -3.89
CA GLY A 290 15.72 7.45 -4.96
C GLY A 290 16.77 7.97 -5.94
N THR A 291 18.06 7.67 -5.76
CA THR A 291 19.10 8.10 -6.70
C THR A 291 19.02 7.30 -8.01
N PRO A 292 18.96 7.95 -9.18
CA PRO A 292 18.95 7.26 -10.48
C PRO A 292 20.13 6.31 -10.69
N ILE A 293 19.90 5.21 -11.40
CA ILE A 293 20.94 4.31 -11.90
C ILE A 293 21.17 4.67 -13.38
N GLU A 294 22.41 5.03 -13.72
CA GLU A 294 22.85 5.33 -15.09
C GLU A 294 23.14 4.07 -15.91
#